data_AF-A0A6C0IAW7-F1
#
_entry.id   AF-A0A6C0IAW7-F1
#
_cell.length_a   1.000
_cell.length_b   1.000
_cell.length_c   1.000
_cell.angle_alpha   90.00
_cell.angle_beta   90.00
_cell.angle_gamma   90.00
#
_symmetry.space_group_name_H-M   'P 1'
#
loop_
_entity.id
_entity.type
_entity.pdbx_description
1 polymer ?
#
loop_
_entity_poly.entity_id
_entity_poly.type
_entity_poly.pdbx_seq_one_letter_code
_entity_poly.pdbx_strand_id
1 'polypeptide(L)'
;MAKGLKASELLTQKVTVGHLTSLEQPRNEVMKKLEKDSEQKVAQLLSKTSTDQASITESLQNIMRDGSNEFLQKMGRNPTYSEMREMFG
;
A
#
# COMPACT_ATOMS: atom_id res chain seq x y z
N MET A 1 19.03 21.95 34.49
CA MET A 1 19.40 22.91 33.42
C MET A 1 18.96 22.32 32.08
N ALA A 2 17.81 22.74 31.55
CA ALA A 2 17.31 22.25 30.27
C ALA A 2 18.18 22.84 29.14
N LYS A 3 18.95 21.99 28.46
CA LYS A 3 19.70 22.39 27.26
C LYS A 3 18.68 22.69 26.16
N GLY A 4 18.59 23.96 25.77
CA GLY A 4 17.74 24.39 24.67
C GLY A 4 18.13 23.69 23.37
N LEU A 5 17.18 22.97 22.78
CA LEU A 5 17.31 22.47 21.41
C LEU A 5 17.49 23.66 20.47
N LYS A 6 18.47 23.57 19.56
CA LYS A 6 18.81 24.65 18.64
C LYS A 6 17.68 24.84 17.62
N ALA A 7 17.33 26.08 17.33
CA ALA A 7 16.23 26.45 16.41
C ALA A 7 16.34 25.79 15.01
N SER A 8 17.56 25.45 14.58
CA SER A 8 17.81 24.72 13.34
C SER A 8 17.30 23.27 13.37
N GLU A 9 17.40 22.57 14.50
CA GLU A 9 16.90 21.19 14.64
C GLU A 9 15.36 21.14 14.68
N LEU A 10 14.74 22.15 15.30
CA LEU A 10 13.29 22.34 15.31
C LEU A 10 12.73 22.65 13.91
N LEU A 11 13.45 23.42 13.10
CA LEU A 11 13.04 23.75 11.74
C LEU A 11 13.16 22.52 10.81
N THR A 12 14.26 21.77 10.92
CA THR A 12 14.43 20.51 10.17
C THR A 12 13.38 19.49 10.57
N GLN A 13 13.12 19.27 11.86
CA GLN A 13 12.06 18.35 12.31
C GLN A 13 10.66 18.77 11.80
N LYS A 14 10.30 20.05 11.86
CA LYS A 14 8.99 20.53 11.37
C LYS A 14 8.82 20.32 9.87
N VAL A 15 9.86 20.53 9.08
CA VAL A 15 9.84 20.30 7.62
C VAL A 15 9.74 18.81 7.31
N THR A 16 10.48 17.95 8.02
CA THR A 16 10.43 16.49 7.82
C THR A 16 9.06 15.91 8.22
N VAL A 17 8.47 16.35 9.33
CA VAL A 17 7.16 15.87 9.80
C VAL A 17 6.03 16.33 8.87
N GLY A 18 6.05 17.59 8.40
CA GLY A 18 5.05 18.08 7.45
C GLY A 18 5.07 17.37 6.09
N HIS A 19 6.26 17.00 5.60
CA HIS A 19 6.40 16.24 4.36
C HIS A 19 5.96 14.77 4.52
N LEU A 20 6.23 14.15 5.68
CA LEU A 20 5.76 12.79 5.99
C LEU A 20 4.22 12.73 6.03
N THR A 21 3.56 13.68 6.70
CA THR A 21 2.09 13.71 6.79
C THR A 21 1.39 13.92 5.44
N SER A 22 2.05 14.59 4.48
CA SER A 22 1.46 14.88 3.16
C SER A 22 1.47 13.67 2.22
N LEU A 23 2.35 12.69 2.42
CA LEU A 23 2.42 11.46 1.63
C LEU A 23 1.63 10.31 2.27
N GLU A 24 1.36 10.38 3.58
CA GLU A 24 0.61 9.35 4.29
C GLU A 24 -0.88 9.32 3.92
N GLN A 25 -1.51 10.48 3.74
CA GLN A 25 -2.91 10.55 3.31
C GLN A 25 -3.14 9.90 1.94
N PRO A 26 -2.42 10.29 0.87
CA PRO A 26 -2.60 9.66 -0.45
C PRO A 26 -2.19 8.18 -0.45
N ARG A 27 -1.19 7.80 0.35
CA ARG A 27 -0.82 6.38 0.54
C ARG A 27 -2.00 5.57 1.08
N ASN A 28 -2.61 6.03 2.17
CA ASN A 28 -3.70 5.30 2.83
C ASN A 28 -4.94 5.18 1.93
N GLU A 29 -5.25 6.20 1.14
CA GLU A 29 -6.36 6.16 0.19
C GLU A 29 -6.11 5.13 -0.92
N VAL A 30 -4.89 5.10 -1.47
CA VAL A 30 -4.50 4.10 -2.48
C VAL A 30 -4.57 2.68 -1.89
N MET A 31 -4.04 2.47 -0.69
CA MET A 31 -4.05 1.16 -0.04
C MET A 31 -5.46 0.64 0.22
N LYS A 32 -6.35 1.46 0.79
CA LYS A 32 -7.76 1.09 1.04
C LYS A 32 -8.51 0.75 -0.24
N LYS A 33 -8.23 1.48 -1.32
CA LYS A 33 -8.83 1.17 -2.62
C LYS A 33 -8.33 -0.20 -3.11
N LEU A 34 -7.03 -0.45 -3.04
CA LEU A 34 -6.42 -1.70 -3.50
C LEU A 34 -6.85 -2.91 -2.68
N GLU A 35 -7.03 -2.76 -1.37
CA GLU A 35 -7.63 -3.76 -0.49
C GLU A 35 -9.04 -4.14 -0.96
N LYS A 36 -9.93 -3.15 -1.11
CA LYS A 36 -11.31 -3.40 -1.56
C LYS A 36 -11.36 -4.04 -2.96
N ASP A 37 -10.53 -3.55 -3.89
CA ASP A 37 -10.49 -4.08 -5.25
C ASP A 37 -9.96 -5.53 -5.28
N SER A 38 -8.98 -5.86 -4.43
CA SER A 38 -8.43 -7.21 -4.33
C SER A 38 -9.46 -8.18 -3.74
N GLU A 39 -10.14 -7.81 -2.66
CA GLU A 39 -11.23 -8.58 -2.05
C GLU A 39 -12.32 -8.92 -3.08
N GLN A 40 -12.77 -7.93 -3.85
CA GLN A 40 -13.80 -8.13 -4.87
C GLN A 40 -13.36 -9.09 -5.97
N LYS A 41 -12.12 -8.94 -6.46
CA LYS A 41 -11.57 -9.82 -7.50
C LYS A 41 -11.37 -11.24 -6.99
N VAL A 42 -10.93 -11.41 -5.75
CA VAL A 42 -10.79 -12.73 -5.11
C VAL A 42 -12.16 -13.38 -4.91
N ALA A 43 -13.15 -12.64 -4.43
CA ALA A 43 -14.53 -13.15 -4.29
C ALA A 43 -15.10 -13.61 -5.64
N GLN A 44 -14.89 -12.82 -6.71
CA GLN A 44 -15.28 -13.21 -8.06
C GLN A 44 -14.54 -14.44 -8.55
N LEU A 45 -13.22 -14.53 -8.31
CA LEU A 45 -12.41 -15.69 -8.68
C LEU A 45 -12.92 -16.97 -8.00
N LEU A 46 -13.19 -16.92 -6.70
CA LEU A 46 -13.67 -18.07 -5.92
C LEU A 46 -15.14 -18.43 -6.21
N SER A 47 -15.94 -17.47 -6.67
CA SER A 47 -17.32 -17.72 -7.09
C SER A 47 -17.41 -18.48 -8.43
N LYS A 48 -16.37 -18.42 -9.25
CA LYS A 48 -16.28 -19.24 -10.46
C LYS A 48 -15.99 -20.66 -10.00
N THR A 49 -16.84 -21.61 -10.36
CA THR A 49 -16.73 -23.05 -10.07
C THR A 49 -15.54 -23.74 -10.77
N SER A 50 -14.41 -23.05 -10.90
CA SER A 50 -13.16 -23.60 -11.42
C SER A 50 -12.52 -24.45 -10.32
N THR A 51 -12.45 -25.75 -10.54
CA THR A 51 -11.79 -26.73 -9.66
C THR A 51 -10.28 -26.82 -9.88
N ASP A 52 -9.73 -26.10 -10.87
CA ASP A 52 -8.29 -26.11 -11.16
C ASP A 52 -7.53 -25.15 -10.25
N GLN A 53 -6.84 -25.71 -9.26
CA GLN A 53 -6.03 -24.95 -8.30
C GLN A 53 -4.85 -24.21 -8.96
N ALA A 54 -4.31 -24.71 -10.07
CA ALA A 54 -3.23 -24.02 -10.78
C ALA A 54 -3.74 -22.70 -11.36
N SER A 55 -4.94 -22.72 -11.97
CA SER A 55 -5.60 -21.53 -12.52
C SER A 55 -5.99 -20.50 -11.45
N ILE A 56 -6.43 -20.95 -10.28
CA ILE A 56 -6.72 -20.06 -9.13
C ILE A 56 -5.43 -19.38 -8.66
N THR A 57 -4.35 -20.13 -8.50
CA THR A 57 -3.07 -19.59 -8.01
C THR A 57 -2.51 -18.51 -8.95
N GLU A 58 -2.51 -18.77 -10.27
CA GLU A 58 -2.09 -17.78 -11.27
C GLU A 58 -2.98 -16.53 -11.24
N SER A 59 -4.29 -16.71 -11.08
CA SER A 59 -5.24 -15.59 -11.00
C SER A 59 -5.00 -14.74 -9.74
N LEU A 60 -4.72 -15.35 -8.59
CA LEU A 60 -4.36 -14.64 -7.37
C LEU A 60 -3.05 -13.84 -7.53
N GLN A 61 -2.03 -14.44 -8.14
CA GLN A 61 -0.77 -13.75 -8.43
C GLN A 61 -0.97 -12.56 -9.37
N ASN A 62 -1.84 -12.69 -10.37
CA ASN A 62 -2.19 -11.60 -11.28
C ASN A 62 -2.89 -10.45 -10.53
N ILE A 63 -3.84 -10.76 -9.64
CA ILE A 63 -4.52 -9.74 -8.80
C ILE A 63 -3.49 -8.96 -7.98
N MET A 64 -2.58 -9.65 -7.31
CA MET A 64 -1.54 -9.02 -6.48
C MET A 64 -0.56 -8.20 -7.33
N ARG A 65 -0.16 -8.71 -8.50
CA ARG A 65 0.75 -8.01 -9.43
C ARG A 65 0.12 -6.72 -9.95
N ASP A 66 -1.14 -6.77 -10.36
CA ASP A 66 -1.85 -5.62 -10.89
C ASP A 66 -2.01 -4.53 -9.82
N GLY A 67 -2.38 -4.90 -8.60
CA GLY A 67 -2.46 -3.96 -7.47
C GLY A 67 -1.10 -3.37 -7.08
N SER A 68 -0.03 -4.18 -7.12
CA SER A 68 1.34 -3.71 -6.88
C SER A 68 1.81 -2.70 -7.94
N ASN A 69 1.44 -2.94 -9.21
CA ASN A 69 1.74 -2.01 -10.31
C ASN A 69 0.96 -0.70 -10.17
N GLU A 70 -0.30 -0.75 -9.75
CA GLU A 70 -1.08 0.46 -9.48
C GLU A 70 -0.47 1.26 -8.32
N PHE A 71 -0.06 0.58 -7.24
CA PHE A 71 0.65 1.23 -6.13
C PHE A 71 1.93 1.92 -6.62
N LEU A 72 2.74 1.24 -7.44
CA LEU A 72 3.96 1.80 -8.03
C LEU A 72 3.67 3.04 -8.87
N GLN A 73 2.64 3.03 -9.70
CA GLN A 73 2.26 4.17 -10.54
C GLN A 73 1.81 5.38 -9.72
N LYS A 74 1.13 5.16 -8.58
CA LYS A 74 0.62 6.23 -7.72
C LYS A 74 1.66 6.77 -6.75
N MET A 75 2.52 5.90 -6.24
CA MET A 75 3.47 6.23 -5.17
C MET A 75 4.91 6.42 -5.67
N GLY A 76 5.20 6.06 -6.92
CA GLY A 76 6.54 6.14 -7.50
C GLY A 76 7.55 5.14 -6.93
N ARG A 77 7.10 4.16 -6.13
CA ARG A 77 7.91 3.10 -5.54
C ARG A 77 7.13 1.81 -5.38
N ASN A 78 7.84 0.69 -5.27
CA ASN A 78 7.22 -0.58 -4.92
C ASN A 78 6.64 -0.54 -3.50
N PRO A 79 5.56 -1.29 -3.24
CA PRO A 79 5.03 -1.46 -1.89
C PRO A 79 6.03 -2.24 -1.02
N THR A 80 6.08 -1.89 0.26
CA THR A 80 6.80 -2.67 1.28
C THR A 80 6.04 -3.94 1.62
N TYR A 81 6.69 -4.88 2.32
CA TYR A 81 6.02 -6.10 2.78
C TYR A 81 4.79 -5.81 3.66
N SER A 82 4.88 -4.83 4.57
CA SER A 82 3.76 -4.44 5.43
C SER A 82 2.59 -3.90 4.62
N GLU A 83 2.85 -3.08 3.61
CA GLU A 83 1.82 -2.53 2.73
C GLU A 83 1.20 -3.62 1.84
N MET A 84 2.01 -4.54 1.32
CA MET A 84 1.52 -5.70 0.58
C MET A 84 0.59 -6.56 1.44
N ARG A 85 0.96 -6.79 2.70
CA ARG A 85 0.16 -7.56 3.64
C ARG A 85 -1.13 -6.85 4.01
N GLU A 86 -1.12 -5.52 4.11
CA GLU A 86 -2.34 -4.75 4.38
C GLU A 86 -3.30 -4.76 3.17
N MET A 87 -2.78 -4.72 1.94
CA MET A 87 -3.62 -4.70 0.72
C MET A 87 -4.11 -6.07 0.25
N PHE A 88 -3.35 -7.14 0.53
CA PHE A 88 -3.56 -8.46 -0.10
C PHE A 88 -3.44 -9.66 0.85
N GLY A 89 -3.11 -9.44 2.13
CA GLY A 89 -2.91 -10.49 3.12
C GLY A 89 -4.19 -10.87 3.84
#